data_AF-A0A969N9G6-F1
#
_entry.id   AF-A0A969N9G6-F1
#
_cell.length_a   1.000
_cell.length_b   1.000
_cell.length_c   1.000
_cell.angle_alpha   90.00
_cell.angle_beta   90.00
_cell.angle_gamma   90.00
#
_symmetry.space_group_name_H-M   'P 1'
#
loop_
_entity.id
_entity.type
_entity.pdbx_description
1 polymer ?
#
loop_
_entity_poly.entity_id
_entity_poly.type
_entity_poly.pdbx_seq_one_letter_code
_entity_poly.pdbx_strand_id
1 'polypeptide(L)' 'MLYKETVTSATLGLIKKLQNDPLFKDFYLVGGTSLSLQIGHRKSIDIDLFSQSPFDVQLFLEHLEKSIIL' A
#
# COMPACT_ATOMS: atom_id res chain seq x y z
N MET A 1 17.51 -1.67 4.78
CA MET A 1 16.84 -2.74 4.00
C MET A 1 15.53 -3.06 4.70
N LEU A 2 14.43 -3.32 3.98
CA LEU A 2 13.12 -3.61 4.61
C LEU A 2 13.02 -5.05 5.11
N TYR A 3 12.35 -5.25 6.25
CA TYR A 3 11.98 -6.55 6.83
C TYR A 3 10.75 -7.14 6.11
N LYS A 4 10.96 -7.60 4.88
CA LYS A 4 9.89 -8.10 3.98
C LYS A 4 9.16 -9.32 4.52
N GLU A 5 9.79 -10.07 5.42
CA GLU A 5 9.18 -11.18 6.14
C GLU A 5 8.03 -10.72 7.05
N THR A 6 7.93 -9.43 7.40
CA THR A 6 6.82 -8.95 8.23
C THR A 6 5.46 -8.95 7.52
N VAL A 7 5.44 -9.12 6.21
CA VAL A 7 4.22 -9.23 5.41
C VAL A 7 4.27 -10.51 4.58
N THR A 8 3.12 -10.96 4.08
CA THR A 8 3.10 -12.08 3.13
C THR A 8 3.64 -11.65 1.77
N SER A 9 4.10 -12.60 0.95
CA SER A 9 4.50 -12.31 -0.44
C SER A 9 3.38 -11.69 -1.26
N ALA A 10 2.12 -12.08 -0.99
CA ALA A 10 0.94 -11.51 -1.64
C ALA A 10 0.74 -10.04 -1.25
N THR A 11 0.78 -9.73 0.04
CA THR A 11 0.69 -8.35 0.56
C THR A 11 1.83 -7.49 0.01
N LEU A 12 3.06 -7.99 -0.01
CA LEU A 12 4.21 -7.26 -0.58
C LEU A 12 4.04 -7.02 -2.09
N GLY A 13 3.49 -8.00 -2.81
CA GLY A 13 3.14 -7.87 -4.22
C GLY A 13 2.12 -6.77 -4.46
N LEU A 14 1.06 -6.74 -3.66
CA LEU A 14 0.01 -5.72 -3.74
C LEU A 14 0.54 -4.32 -3.39
N ILE A 15 1.35 -4.16 -2.34
CA ILE A 15 2.01 -2.89 -2.00
C ILE A 15 2.84 -2.38 -3.19
N LYS A 16 3.62 -3.27 -3.83
CA LYS A 16 4.39 -2.90 -5.02
C LYS A 16 3.51 -2.55 -6.21
N LYS A 17 2.41 -3.29 -6.44
CA LYS A 17 1.45 -2.98 -7.50
C LYS A 17 0.89 -1.58 -7.32
N LEU A 18 0.41 -1.26 -6.11
CA LEU A 18 -0.11 0.05 -5.75
C LEU A 18 0.97 1.15 -5.89
N GLN A 19 2.19 0.95 -5.40
CA GLN A 19 3.25 1.97 -5.50
C GLN A 19 3.77 2.19 -6.94
N ASN A 20 3.59 1.23 -7.85
CA ASN A 20 3.92 1.41 -9.27
C ASN A 20 2.75 1.95 -10.09
N ASP A 21 1.57 2.10 -9.49
CA ASP A 21 0.40 2.64 -10.17
C ASP A 21 0.49 4.17 -10.23
N PRO A 22 0.45 4.79 -11.43
CA PRO A 22 0.55 6.24 -11.57
C PRO A 22 -0.52 7.01 -10.77
N LEU A 23 -1.69 6.42 -10.54
CA LEU A 23 -2.76 7.05 -9.77
C LEU A 23 -2.37 7.18 -8.28
N PHE A 24 -1.55 6.26 -7.78
CA PHE A 24 -1.08 6.22 -6.39
C PHE A 24 0.30 6.85 -6.18
N LYS A 25 0.86 7.55 -7.17
CA LYS A 25 2.23 8.11 -7.11
C LYS A 25 2.50 9.02 -5.88
N ASP A 26 1.47 9.71 -5.41
CA ASP A 26 1.55 10.66 -4.29
C ASP A 26 1.08 10.04 -2.96
N PHE A 27 0.83 8.72 -2.94
CA PHE A 27 0.44 7.97 -1.75
C PHE A 27 1.62 7.25 -1.11
N TYR A 28 1.62 7.23 0.23
CA TYR A 28 2.66 6.63 1.04
C TYR A 28 2.08 5.51 1.90
N LEU A 29 2.82 4.40 2.00
CA LEU A 29 2.50 3.35 2.97
C LEU A 29 2.79 3.86 4.38
N VAL A 30 1.76 3.87 5.23
CA VAL A 30 1.84 4.38 6.61
C VAL A 30 1.42 3.31 7.62
N GLY A 31 1.27 3.73 8.88
CA GLY A 31 0.72 2.89 9.93
C GLY A 31 1.61 1.69 10.31
N GLY A 32 0.95 0.66 10.85
CA GLY A 32 1.61 -0.50 11.43
C GLY A 32 2.39 -1.33 10.41
N THR A 33 1.92 -1.40 9.16
CA THR A 33 2.58 -2.16 8.09
C THR A 33 3.84 -1.47 7.58
N SER A 34 3.82 -0.13 7.46
CA SER A 34 5.02 0.63 7.14
C SER A 34 6.07 0.45 8.24
N LEU A 35 5.66 0.56 9.50
CA LEU A 35 6.55 0.38 10.65
C LEU A 35 7.08 -1.06 10.74
N SER A 36 6.27 -2.08 10.47
CA SER A 36 6.74 -3.48 10.48
C SER A 36 7.82 -3.72 9.43
N LEU A 37 7.65 -3.19 8.22
CA LEU A 37 8.65 -3.26 7.16
C LEU A 37 9.94 -2.52 7.51
N GLN A 38 9.86 -1.44 8.30
CA GLN A 38 11.02 -0.64 8.69
C GLN A 38 11.83 -1.26 9.83
N ILE A 39 11.18 -1.83 10.86
CA ILE A 39 11.87 -2.28 12.09
C ILE A 39 11.68 -3.76 12.44
N GLY A 40 10.92 -4.53 11.65
CA GLY A 40 10.81 -5.98 11.83
C GLY A 40 9.96 -6.42 13.04
N HIS A 41 9.23 -5.50 13.71
CA HIS A 41 8.72 -5.73 15.06
C HIS A 41 7.56 -6.75 15.17
N ARG A 42 6.81 -7.02 14.10
CA ARG A 42 5.71 -8.00 14.07
C ARG A 42 5.30 -8.34 12.64
N LYS A 43 4.43 -9.34 12.49
CA LYS A 43 3.67 -9.54 11.26
C LYS A 43 2.57 -8.49 11.12
N SER A 44 2.33 -8.02 9.91
CA SER A 44 1.24 -7.09 9.57
C SER A 44 0.54 -7.53 8.29
N ILE A 45 -0.75 -7.22 8.19
CA ILE A 45 -1.62 -7.64 7.09
C ILE A 45 -2.31 -6.47 6.38
N ASP A 46 -2.46 -5.34 7.07
CA ASP A 46 -3.19 -4.18 6.58
C ASP A 46 -2.37 -3.36 5.57
N ILE A 47 -3.04 -2.57 4.73
CA ILE A 47 -2.40 -1.59 3.85
C ILE A 47 -3.10 -0.26 4.05
N ASP A 48 -2.41 0.68 4.72
CA ASP A 48 -2.85 2.05 4.87
C ASP A 48 -2.04 2.96 3.95
N LEU A 49 -2.72 3.69 3.06
CA LEU A 49 -2.11 4.63 2.13
C LEU A 49 -2.62 6.04 2.37
N PHE A 50 -1.70 6.98 2.62
CA PHE A 50 -2.03 8.39 2.85
C PHE A 50 -1.39 9.25 1.77
N SER A 51 -2.10 10.30 1.33
CA SER A 51 -1.59 11.33 0.42
C SER A 51 -1.67 12.69 1.10
N GLN A 52 -0.69 13.56 0.83
CA GLN A 52 -0.75 14.97 1.22
C GLN A 52 -1.49 15.83 0.18
N SER A 53 -1.68 15.30 -1.03
CA SER A 53 -2.39 15.96 -2.12
C SER A 53 -3.88 15.62 -2.04
N PRO A 54 -4.79 16.59 -2.27
CA PRO A 54 -6.18 16.28 -2.53
C PRO A 54 -6.32 15.31 -3.70
N PHE A 55 -7.30 14.41 -3.62
CA PHE A 55 -7.58 13.43 -4.66
C PHE A 55 -9.08 13.20 -4.79
N ASP A 56 -9.49 12.74 -5.96
CA ASP A 56 -10.89 12.38 -6.22
C ASP A 56 -11.17 10.98 -5.69
N VAL A 57 -11.95 10.88 -4.62
CA VAL A 57 -12.29 9.61 -3.97
C VAL A 57 -13.02 8.67 -4.94
N GLN A 58 -13.92 9.19 -5.77
CA GLN A 58 -14.73 8.37 -6.68
C GLN A 58 -13.85 7.75 -7.78
N LEU A 59 -12.94 8.53 -8.35
CA LEU A 59 -11.96 8.03 -9.32
C LEU A 59 -11.12 6.88 -8.76
N PHE A 60 -10.65 7.01 -7.51
CA PHE A 60 -9.83 5.99 -6.86
C PHE A 60 -10.62 4.73 -6.54
N LEU A 61 -11.86 4.86 -6.08
CA LEU A 61 -12.74 3.71 -5.83
C LEU A 61 -12.98 2.92 -7.10
N GLU A 62 -13.35 3.59 -8.20
CA GLU A 62 -13.58 2.92 -9.47
C GLU A 62 -12.32 2.23 -10.01
N HIS A 63 -11.15 2.87 -9.85
CA HIS A 63 -9.89 2.29 -10.29
C HIS A 63 -9.48 1.08 -9.48
N LEU A 64 -9.67 1.12 -8.15
CA LEU A 64 -9.41 -0.02 -7.26
C LEU A 64 -10.29 -1.21 -7.61
N GLU A 65 -11.59 -0.98 -7.83
CA GLU A 65 -12.53 -2.03 -8.22
C GLU A 65 -12.17 -2.65 -9.57
N LYS A 66 -11.88 -1.84 -10.59
CA LYS A 66 -11.68 -2.32 -11.97
C LYS A 66 -10.29 -2.89 -12.28
N SER A 67 -9.24 -2.37 -11.63
CA SER A 67 -7.85 -2.61 -12.05
C SER A 67 -7.00 -3.34 -11.00
N ILE A 68 -7.43 -3.30 -9.74
CA ILE A 68 -6.66 -3.83 -8.62
C ILE A 68 -7.29 -5.07 -8.00
N ILE A 69 -8.60 -5.06 -7.74
CA ILE A 69 -9.32 -6.12 -7.00
C ILE A 69 -9.93 -7.18 -7.92
N LEU A 70 -10.31 -6.81 -9.14
CA LEU A 70 -10.73 -7.72 -10.23
C LEU A 70 -9.54 -8.13 -11.09
#